data_AF-A0A917WYI5-F1
#
_entry.id   AF-A0A917WYI5-F1
#
_cell.length_a   1.000
_cell.length_b   1.000
_cell.length_c   1.000
_cell.angle_alpha   90.00
_cell.angle_beta   90.00
_cell.angle_gamma   90.00
#
_symmetry.space_group_name_H-M   'P 1'
#
loop_
_entity.id
_entity.type
_entity.pdbx_description
1 polymer ?
#
loop_
_entity_poly.entity_id
_entity_poly.type
_entity_poly.pdbx_seq_one_letter_code
_entity_poly.pdbx_strand_id
1 'polypeptide(L)'
;MNIVLLIISIACFYEAKKERKGLRFILSITSTIILSLIMEGTAHSLVEAKVMEGTPLIILYFALPIVFFITFQLLFYDIRMIDER
;
A
#
# COMPACT_ATOMS: atom_id res chain seq x y z
N MET A 1 -8.96 3.60 4.47
CA MET A 1 -7.79 2.89 3.91
C MET A 1 -6.68 3.83 3.47
N ASN A 2 -6.96 4.82 2.61
CA ASN A 2 -5.95 5.75 2.09
C ASN A 2 -5.15 6.51 3.15
N ILE A 3 -5.77 6.88 4.29
CA ILE A 3 -5.10 7.55 5.40
C ILE A 3 -4.00 6.66 6.01
N VAL A 4 -4.25 5.36 6.17
CA VAL A 4 -3.28 4.40 6.74
C VAL A 4 -2.09 4.22 5.80
N LEU A 5 -2.36 4.08 4.49
CA LEU A 5 -1.33 3.95 3.47
C LEU A 5 -0.47 5.23 3.37
N LEU A 6 -1.09 6.40 3.48
CA LEU A 6 -0.39 7.68 3.55
C LEU A 6 0.55 7.79 4.77
N ILE A 7 0.08 7.36 5.94
CA ILE A 7 0.92 7.35 7.16
C ILE A 7 2.14 6.43 6.96
N ILE A 8 1.96 5.26 6.33
CA ILE A 8 3.05 4.33 6.01
C ILE A 8 4.04 4.96 5.01
N SER A 9 3.55 5.66 3.99
CA SER A 9 4.40 6.41 3.03
C SER A 9 5.23 7.49 3.72
N ILE A 10 4.64 8.23 4.67
CA ILE A 10 5.33 9.28 5.43
C ILE A 10 6.41 8.67 6.33
N ALA A 11 6.11 7.56 7.01
CA ALA A 11 7.07 6.86 7.84
C ALA A 11 8.27 6.34 7.01
N CYS A 12 8.02 5.75 5.85
CA CYS A 12 9.09 5.31 4.94
C CYS A 12 9.92 6.46 4.39
N PHE A 13 9.29 7.61 4.11
CA PHE A 13 9.98 8.82 3.67
C PHE A 13 10.94 9.37 4.75
N TYR A 14 10.54 9.31 6.02
CA TYR A 14 11.35 9.77 7.15
C TYR A 14 12.60 8.90 7.36
N GLU A 15 12.43 7.58 7.30
CA GLU A 15 13.49 6.58 7.47
C GLU A 15 14.47 6.51 6.28
N ALA A 16 14.02 6.79 5.06
CA ALA A 16 14.84 6.65 3.87
C ALA A 16 16.05 7.60 3.91
N LYS A 17 17.28 7.08 3.80
CA LYS A 17 18.53 7.89 3.73
C LYS A 17 19.07 8.10 2.30
N LYS A 18 18.37 7.64 1.26
CA LYS A 18 18.85 7.62 -0.13
C LYS A 18 18.59 8.90 -0.93
N GLU A 19 19.34 9.09 -2.02
CA GLU A 19 19.08 10.12 -3.03
C GLU A 19 17.68 9.96 -3.67
N ARG A 20 17.06 11.09 -4.06
CA ARG A 20 15.73 11.18 -4.71
C ARG A 20 14.52 10.78 -3.84
N LYS A 21 14.57 11.03 -2.52
CA LYS A 21 13.45 10.76 -1.59
C LYS A 21 12.11 11.34 -2.04
N GLY A 22 12.11 12.56 -2.59
CA GLY A 22 10.89 13.25 -3.04
C GLY A 22 10.20 12.56 -4.21
N LEU A 23 10.97 12.10 -5.21
CA LEU A 23 10.43 11.36 -6.35
C LEU A 23 9.82 10.02 -5.90
N ARG A 24 10.50 9.31 -4.99
CA ARG A 24 9.98 8.06 -4.42
C ARG A 24 8.72 8.27 -3.61
N PHE A 25 8.60 9.40 -2.91
CA PHE A 25 7.40 9.75 -2.15
C PHE A 25 6.21 10.04 -3.05
N ILE A 26 6.43 10.79 -4.14
CA ILE A 26 5.39 11.03 -5.14
C ILE A 26 4.94 9.71 -5.75
N LEU A 27 5.87 8.82 -6.13
CA LEU A 27 5.54 7.50 -6.67
C LEU A 27 4.80 6.62 -5.65
N SER A 28 5.16 6.73 -4.37
CA SER A 28 4.48 6.06 -3.26
C SER A 28 3.03 6.55 -3.12
N ILE A 29 2.79 7.86 -3.15
CA ILE A 29 1.44 8.44 -3.13
C ILE A 29 0.64 8.01 -4.37
N THR A 30 1.23 8.11 -5.56
CA THR A 30 0.57 7.69 -6.80
C THR A 30 0.20 6.21 -6.76
N SER A 31 1.09 5.37 -6.23
CA SER A 31 0.82 3.93 -6.02
C SER A 31 -0.34 3.71 -5.04
N THR A 32 -0.41 4.46 -3.94
CA THR A 32 -1.55 4.40 -2.99
C THR A 32 -2.88 4.68 -3.69
N ILE A 33 -2.93 5.73 -4.51
CA ILE A 33 -4.16 6.14 -5.21
C ILE A 33 -4.58 5.06 -6.22
N ILE A 34 -3.64 4.56 -7.02
CA ILE A 34 -3.91 3.50 -8.00
C ILE A 34 -4.38 2.22 -7.31
N LEU A 35 -3.69 1.80 -6.24
CA LEU A 35 -4.06 0.61 -5.48
C LEU A 35 -5.46 0.74 -4.90
N SER A 36 -5.80 1.92 -4.38
CA SER A 36 -7.13 2.17 -3.84
C SER A 36 -8.22 2.06 -4.91
N LEU A 37 -7.99 2.60 -6.11
CA LEU A 37 -8.92 2.49 -7.23
C LEU A 37 -9.10 1.05 -7.70
N ILE A 38 -8.01 0.29 -7.79
CA ILE A 38 -8.05 -1.14 -8.15
C ILE A 38 -8.87 -1.90 -7.12
N MET A 39 -8.61 -1.72 -5.82
CA MET A 39 -9.33 -2.44 -4.76
C MET A 39 -10.81 -2.09 -4.72
N GLU A 40 -11.16 -0.82 -4.93
CA GLU A 40 -12.55 -0.37 -4.99
C GLU A 40 -13.29 -1.01 -6.18
N GLY A 41 -12.68 -1.01 -7.37
CA GLY A 41 -13.25 -1.67 -8.55
C GLY A 41 -13.37 -3.19 -8.40
N THR A 42 -12.35 -3.83 -7.82
CA THR A 42 -12.34 -5.29 -7.60
C THR A 42 -13.40 -5.69 -6.58
N ALA A 43 -13.54 -4.92 -5.49
CA ALA A 43 -14.56 -5.18 -4.48
C ALA A 43 -15.97 -4.97 -5.03
N HIS A 44 -16.22 -3.90 -5.78
CA HIS A 44 -17.51 -3.66 -6.41
C HIS A 44 -17.89 -4.83 -7.34
N SER A 45 -16.95 -5.27 -8.18
CA SER A 45 -17.17 -6.41 -9.10
C SER A 45 -17.43 -7.73 -8.36
N LEU A 46 -16.70 -8.02 -7.28
CA LEU A 46 -16.86 -9.26 -6.51
C LEU A 46 -18.16 -9.32 -5.71
N VAL A 47 -18.60 -8.18 -5.16
CA VAL A 47 -19.91 -8.06 -4.49
C VAL A 47 -21.04 -8.20 -5.51
N GLU A 48 -20.94 -7.51 -6.65
CA GLU A 48 -21.95 -7.56 -7.70
C GLU A 48 -22.09 -8.97 -8.31
N ALA A 49 -20.98 -9.70 -8.42
CA ALA A 49 -20.97 -11.09 -8.88
C ALA A 49 -21.49 -12.09 -7.83
N LYS A 50 -21.85 -11.65 -6.61
CA LYS A 50 -22.23 -12.50 -5.46
C LYS A 50 -21.19 -13.58 -5.11
N VAL A 51 -19.93 -13.36 -5.50
CA VAL A 51 -18.84 -14.33 -5.27
C VAL A 51 -18.32 -14.23 -3.84
N MET A 52 -18.39 -13.04 -3.24
CA MET A 52 -17.94 -12.80 -1.87
C MET A 52 -18.84 -11.78 -1.16
N GLU A 53 -19.34 -12.14 0.02
CA GLU A 53 -20.04 -11.25 0.94
C GLU A 53 -19.48 -11.42 2.36
N GLY A 54 -19.51 -10.36 3.17
CA GLY A 54 -19.12 -10.39 4.58
C GLY A 54 -17.61 -10.35 4.84
N THR A 55 -17.15 -11.14 5.81
CA THR A 55 -15.77 -11.12 6.35
C THR A 55 -14.64 -11.31 5.32
N PRO A 56 -14.76 -12.17 4.30
CA PRO A 56 -13.72 -12.33 3.26
C PRO A 56 -13.48 -11.03 2.47
N LEU A 57 -14.55 -10.27 2.22
CA LEU A 57 -14.46 -8.99 1.51
C LEU A 57 -13.64 -7.98 2.32
N ILE A 58 -13.80 -7.95 3.64
CA ILE A 58 -13.06 -7.05 4.54
C ILE A 58 -11.57 -7.38 4.51
N ILE A 59 -11.20 -8.67 4.54
CA ILE A 59 -9.79 -9.10 4.48
C ILE A 59 -9.18 -8.71 3.13
N LEU A 60 -9.89 -8.97 2.03
CA LEU A 60 -9.44 -8.61 0.69
C LEU A 60 -9.32 -7.09 0.53
N TYR A 61 -10.24 -6.34 1.13
CA TYR A 61 -10.27 -4.88 1.03
C TYR A 61 -9.25 -4.19 1.93
N PHE A 62 -8.91 -4.75 3.09
CA PHE A 62 -8.03 -4.08 4.06
C PHE A 62 -6.66 -4.74 4.23
N ALA A 63 -6.61 -6.05 4.47
CA ALA A 63 -5.36 -6.71 4.82
C ALA A 63 -4.44 -6.82 3.60
N LEU A 64 -4.98 -7.28 2.48
CA LEU A 64 -4.22 -7.51 1.25
C LEU A 64 -3.54 -6.23 0.70
N PRO A 65 -4.22 -5.07 0.56
CA PRO A 65 -3.59 -3.86 0.06
C PRO A 65 -2.57 -3.29 1.05
N ILE A 66 -2.78 -3.41 2.36
CA ILE A 66 -1.80 -2.97 3.36
C ILE A 66 -0.51 -3.78 3.24
N VAL A 67 -0.61 -5.11 3.18
CA VAL A 67 0.56 -5.99 3.05
C VAL A 67 1.30 -5.75 1.74
N PHE A 68 0.56 -5.64 0.63
CA PHE A 68 1.14 -5.37 -0.68
C PHE A 68 1.85 -4.02 -0.70
N PHE A 69 1.22 -3.00 -0.12
CA PHE A 69 1.77 -1.65 -0.07
C PHE A 69 3.02 -1.58 0.81
N ILE A 70 3.00 -2.17 2.01
CA ILE A 70 4.19 -2.23 2.89
C ILE A 70 5.34 -2.92 2.18
N THR A 71 5.10 -4.08 1.55
CA THR A 71 6.12 -4.83 0.81
C THR A 71 6.69 -3.98 -0.33
N PHE A 72 5.81 -3.29 -1.08
CA PHE A 72 6.23 -2.38 -2.14
C PHE A 72 7.06 -1.22 -1.60
N GLN A 73 6.64 -0.57 -0.51
CA GLN A 73 7.39 0.53 0.11
C GLN A 73 8.77 0.08 0.57
N LEU A 74 8.87 -1.09 1.23
CA LEU A 74 10.14 -1.64 1.71
C LEU A 74 11.11 -1.90 0.55
N LEU A 75 10.64 -2.51 -0.54
CA LEU A 75 11.45 -2.74 -1.75
C LEU A 75 11.83 -1.43 -2.45
N PHE A 76 10.88 -0.50 -2.56
CA PHE A 76 11.05 0.74 -3.33
C PHE A 76 11.98 1.74 -2.63
N TYR A 77 11.91 1.79 -1.30
CA TYR A 77 12.82 2.57 -0.50
C TYR A 77 14.11 1.83 -0.15
N ASP A 78 14.20 0.53 -0.47
CA ASP A 78 15.29 -0.37 -0.09
C ASP A 78 15.60 -0.22 1.40
N ILE A 79 14.53 -0.25 2.20
CA ILE A 79 14.59 -0.16 3.66
C ILE A 79 15.10 -1.53 4.10
N ARG A 80 16.40 -1.61 4.36
CA ARG A 80 17.00 -2.80 4.98
C ARG A 80 16.33 -3.00 6.35
N MET A 81 15.47 -4.03 6.47
CA MET A 81 14.91 -4.43 7.76
C MET A 81 15.97 -5.03 8.71
N ILE A 82 17.16 -5.33 8.19
CA ILE A 82 18.30 -5.83 8.96
C ILE A 82 19.38 -4.76 8.89
N ASP A 83 19.54 -4.05 10.01
CA ASP A 83 20.63 -3.12 10.27
C ASP A 83 21.90 -3.97 10.43
N GLU A 84 22.64 -4.21 9.33
CA GLU A 84 24.04 -4.63 9.42
C GLU A 84 24.84 -3.43 9.95
N ARG A 85 24.89 -3.32 11.28
CA ARG A 85 25.98 -2.63 11.97
C ARG A 85 27.22 -3.50 11.99
#